data_AF-A0A554LFR2-F1
#
_entry.id   AF-A0A554LFR2-F1
#
_cell.length_a   1.000
_cell.length_b   1.000
_cell.length_c   1.000
_cell.angle_alpha   90.00
_cell.angle_beta   90.00
_cell.angle_gamma   90.00
#
_symmetry.space_group_name_H-M   'P 1'
#
loop_
_entity.id
_entity.type
_entity.pdbx_description
1 polymer ?
#
loop_
_entity_poly.entity_id
_entity_poly.type
_entity_poly.pdbx_seq_one_letter_code
_entity_poly.pdbx_strand_id
1 'polypeptide(L)'
;MILGLFKKRKPEEKAKEINIFAATSAFKIFRDKKFRGLLNFDQQSQTEQDRFFNELVVSTLILSIYIVRDYSIGRDDDQGEYWHEVKSNLESQFIVYLDEIGIPRKFVDVWSKLINLRKTEYDRDKIEMRSQMMASKEFQSQVENIRLIRTQVLAIGCLCHLRRGKKKPKDPLYLFLLRWIMKLNKKIEWICR
;
A
#
# COMPACT_ATOMS: atom_id res chain seq x y z
N MET A 1 36.11 -18.69 0.50
CA MET A 1 35.65 -17.38 0.00
C MET A 1 34.81 -17.65 -1.25
N ILE A 2 33.50 -17.84 -1.09
CA ILE A 2 32.55 -18.00 -2.19
C ILE A 2 31.46 -16.94 -1.95
N LEU A 3 31.74 -15.70 -2.33
CA LEU A 3 30.71 -14.66 -2.45
C LEU A 3 30.16 -14.75 -3.87
N GLY A 4 29.38 -15.81 -4.09
CA GLY A 4 28.67 -16.05 -5.34
C GLY A 4 27.47 -15.12 -5.46
N LEU A 5 27.60 -14.11 -6.34
CA LEU A 5 26.63 -13.82 -7.39
C LEU A 5 25.14 -13.88 -7.01
N PHE A 6 24.67 -12.97 -6.17
CA PHE A 6 23.38 -12.33 -6.44
C PHE A 6 23.67 -11.00 -7.10
N LYS A 7 23.61 -10.95 -8.44
CA LYS A 7 23.52 -9.67 -9.15
C LYS A 7 22.17 -9.08 -8.71
N LYS A 8 22.18 -8.19 -7.71
CA LYS A 8 20.98 -7.45 -7.32
C LYS A 8 20.40 -6.84 -8.60
N ARG A 9 19.10 -7.04 -8.85
CA ARG A 9 18.40 -6.31 -9.92
C ARG A 9 18.63 -4.82 -9.71
N LYS A 10 18.58 -4.04 -10.78
CA LYS A 10 18.71 -2.59 -10.62
C LYS A 10 17.57 -2.08 -9.72
N PRO A 11 17.80 -1.05 -8.88
CA PRO A 11 16.77 -0.52 -7.98
C PRO A 11 15.45 -0.18 -8.68
N GLU A 12 15.52 0.32 -9.92
CA GLU A 12 14.36 0.65 -10.76
C GLU A 12 13.57 -0.60 -11.15
N GLU A 13 14.27 -1.67 -11.54
CA GLU A 13 13.64 -2.95 -11.89
C GLU A 13 12.95 -3.56 -10.67
N LYS A 14 13.56 -3.44 -9.49
CA LYS A 14 12.95 -3.93 -8.25
C LYS A 14 11.74 -3.09 -7.83
N ALA A 15 11.83 -1.76 -7.94
CA ALA A 15 10.70 -0.87 -7.69
C ALA A 15 9.53 -1.18 -8.64
N LYS A 16 9.81 -1.37 -9.94
CA LYS A 16 8.81 -1.77 -10.94
C LYS A 16 8.17 -3.12 -10.63
N GLU A 17 8.96 -4.13 -10.25
CA GLU A 17 8.46 -5.43 -9.81
C GLU A 17 7.47 -5.31 -8.64
N ILE A 18 7.83 -4.53 -7.61
CA ILE A 18 6.98 -4.29 -6.44
C ILE A 18 5.68 -3.58 -6.83
N ASN A 19 5.76 -2.56 -7.69
CA ASN A 19 4.60 -1.81 -8.18
C ASN A 19 3.63 -2.67 -8.98
N ILE A 20 4.14 -3.49 -9.91
CA ILE A 20 3.32 -4.42 -10.70
C ILE A 20 2.65 -5.44 -9.78
N PHE A 21 3.38 -5.96 -8.79
CA PHE A 21 2.82 -6.88 -7.82
C PHE A 21 1.71 -6.24 -6.98
N ALA A 22 1.89 -4.99 -6.55
CA ALA A 22 0.90 -4.21 -5.80
C ALA A 22 -0.38 -3.99 -6.63
N ALA A 23 -0.25 -3.47 -7.85
CA ALA A 23 -1.36 -3.23 -8.76
C ALA A 23 -2.11 -4.53 -9.12
N THR A 24 -1.37 -5.62 -9.37
CA THR A 24 -1.96 -6.94 -9.63
C THR A 24 -2.75 -7.47 -8.42
N SER A 25 -2.24 -7.22 -7.21
CA SER A 25 -2.92 -7.60 -5.97
C SER A 25 -4.21 -6.81 -5.76
N ALA A 26 -4.19 -5.51 -6.07
CA ALA A 26 -5.39 -4.67 -6.06
C ALA A 26 -6.43 -5.16 -7.08
N PHE A 27 -6.02 -5.49 -8.31
CA PHE A 27 -6.91 -6.01 -9.35
C PHE A 27 -7.57 -7.34 -8.96
N LYS A 28 -6.83 -8.24 -8.30
CA LYS A 28 -7.39 -9.50 -7.78
C LYS A 28 -8.52 -9.26 -6.77
N ILE A 29 -8.35 -8.29 -5.86
CA ILE A 29 -9.40 -7.93 -4.89
C ILE A 29 -10.57 -7.20 -5.54
N PHE A 30 -10.28 -6.30 -6.48
CA PHE A 30 -11.32 -5.61 -7.24
C PHE A 30 -12.28 -6.58 -7.95
N ARG A 31 -11.78 -7.76 -8.36
CA ARG A 31 -12.55 -8.84 -8.96
C ARG A 31 -13.17 -9.82 -7.96
N ASP A 32 -12.84 -9.74 -6.68
CA ASP A 32 -13.32 -10.68 -5.68
C ASP A 32 -14.83 -10.50 -5.42
N LYS A 33 -15.59 -11.60 -5.51
CA LYS A 33 -17.06 -11.57 -5.39
C LYS A 33 -17.51 -11.07 -4.01
N LYS A 34 -16.79 -11.42 -2.94
CA LYS A 34 -17.13 -11.00 -1.58
C LYS A 34 -16.86 -9.52 -1.39
N PHE A 35 -15.71 -9.03 -1.87
CA PHE A 35 -15.40 -7.60 -1.89
C PHE A 35 -16.48 -6.80 -2.62
N ARG A 36 -16.84 -7.24 -3.83
CA ARG A 36 -17.88 -6.61 -4.65
C ARG A 36 -19.25 -6.59 -3.96
N GLY A 37 -19.64 -7.70 -3.34
CA GLY A 37 -20.87 -7.80 -2.57
C GLY A 37 -20.91 -6.82 -1.38
N LEU A 38 -19.80 -6.64 -0.67
CA LEU A 38 -19.70 -5.70 0.46
C LEU A 38 -19.85 -4.22 0.06
N LEU A 39 -19.65 -3.90 -1.22
CA LEU A 39 -19.75 -2.56 -1.80
C LEU A 39 -20.99 -2.35 -2.67
N ASN A 40 -21.88 -3.35 -2.79
CA ASN A 40 -22.97 -3.33 -3.76
C ASN A 40 -22.47 -2.92 -5.16
N PHE A 41 -21.35 -3.51 -5.57
CA PHE A 41 -20.55 -3.08 -6.72
C PHE A 41 -21.35 -2.96 -8.01
N ASP A 42 -22.20 -3.95 -8.30
CA ASP A 42 -22.99 -4.00 -9.54
C ASP A 42 -24.10 -2.92 -9.60
N GLN A 43 -24.40 -2.28 -8.47
CA GLN A 43 -25.34 -1.14 -8.40
C GLN A 43 -24.62 0.21 -8.47
N GLN A 44 -23.28 0.22 -8.47
CA GLN A 44 -22.50 1.45 -8.55
C GLN A 44 -22.28 1.87 -10.00
N SER A 45 -22.20 3.18 -10.23
CA SER A 45 -21.79 3.71 -11.53
C SER A 45 -20.35 3.32 -11.88
N GLN A 46 -20.02 3.32 -13.17
CA GLN A 46 -18.66 3.03 -13.64
C GLN A 46 -17.62 3.92 -12.94
N THR A 47 -17.92 5.21 -12.78
CA THR A 47 -17.04 6.17 -12.10
C THR A 47 -16.75 5.76 -10.65
N GLU A 48 -17.76 5.25 -9.93
CA GLU A 48 -17.57 4.81 -8.55
C GLU A 48 -16.81 3.47 -8.49
N GLN A 49 -17.03 2.58 -9.45
CA GLN A 49 -16.25 1.36 -9.61
C GLN A 49 -14.77 1.68 -9.89
N ASP A 50 -14.49 2.60 -10.81
CA ASP A 50 -13.12 3.05 -11.12
C ASP A 50 -12.46 3.68 -9.89
N ARG A 51 -13.22 4.47 -9.12
CA ARG A 51 -12.75 5.02 -7.86
C ARG A 51 -12.38 3.93 -6.86
N PHE A 52 -13.19 2.88 -6.71
CA PHE A 52 -12.85 1.75 -5.83
C PHE A 52 -11.55 1.09 -6.26
N PHE A 53 -11.34 0.87 -7.56
CA PHE A 53 -10.09 0.32 -8.06
C PHE A 53 -8.91 1.23 -7.73
N ASN A 54 -9.05 2.54 -7.95
CA ASN A 54 -7.99 3.50 -7.66
C ASN A 54 -7.60 3.51 -6.18
N GLU A 55 -8.57 3.47 -5.28
CA GLU A 55 -8.34 3.41 -3.82
C GLU A 55 -7.64 2.10 -3.40
N LEU A 56 -7.94 0.97 -4.05
CA LEU A 56 -7.23 -0.28 -3.81
C LEU A 56 -5.76 -0.16 -4.26
N VAL A 57 -5.52 0.32 -5.49
CA VAL A 57 -4.17 0.44 -6.05
C VAL A 57 -3.31 1.37 -5.22
N VAL A 58 -3.78 2.59 -4.93
CA VAL A 58 -3.01 3.56 -4.14
C VAL A 58 -2.69 3.04 -2.73
N SER A 59 -3.63 2.33 -2.10
CA SER A 59 -3.39 1.69 -0.80
C SER A 59 -2.26 0.65 -0.89
N THR A 60 -2.25 -0.18 -1.93
CA THR A 60 -1.17 -1.17 -2.12
C THR A 60 0.19 -0.55 -2.41
N LEU A 61 0.24 0.58 -3.14
CA LEU A 61 1.47 1.31 -3.40
C LEU A 61 2.02 1.93 -2.12
N ILE A 62 1.18 2.55 -1.31
CA ILE A 62 1.62 3.14 -0.02
C ILE A 62 2.10 2.06 0.95
N LEU A 63 1.42 0.90 0.99
CA LEU A 63 1.92 -0.24 1.76
C LEU A 63 3.33 -0.65 1.31
N SER A 64 3.57 -0.69 0.00
CA SER A 64 4.88 -1.02 -0.57
C SER A 64 5.96 0.00 -0.19
N ILE A 65 5.65 1.29 -0.31
CA ILE A 65 6.52 2.40 0.09
C ILE A 65 6.89 2.28 1.57
N TYR A 66 5.92 1.99 2.44
CA TYR A 66 6.20 1.84 3.86
C TYR A 66 7.03 0.60 4.18
N ILE A 67 6.80 -0.53 3.52
CA ILE A 67 7.62 -1.73 3.73
C ILE A 67 9.06 -1.44 3.30
N VAL A 68 9.26 -0.95 2.09
CA VAL A 68 10.61 -0.65 1.58
C VAL A 68 11.32 0.41 2.42
N ARG A 69 10.58 1.41 2.93
CA ARG A 69 11.12 2.38 3.90
C ARG A 69 11.67 1.68 5.14
N ASP A 70 10.98 0.70 5.71
CA ASP A 70 11.45 -0.01 6.90
C ASP A 70 12.76 -0.78 6.64
N TYR A 71 12.97 -1.28 5.41
CA TYR A 71 14.22 -1.93 5.00
C TYR A 71 15.37 -0.94 4.77
N SER A 72 15.07 0.33 4.47
CA SER A 72 16.06 1.39 4.26
C SER A 72 16.51 2.09 5.55
N ILE A 73 15.77 1.95 6.67
CA ILE A 73 16.06 2.67 7.91
C ILE A 73 17.11 1.92 8.74
N GLY A 74 18.09 2.67 9.28
CA GLY A 74 19.03 2.16 10.28
C GLY A 74 20.06 1.19 9.72
N ARG A 75 20.35 1.27 8.43
CA ARG A 75 21.37 0.48 7.73
C ARG A 75 22.28 1.40 6.94
N ASP A 76 23.55 1.44 7.33
CA ASP A 76 24.59 2.22 6.66
C ASP A 76 25.48 1.32 5.77
N ASP A 77 24.92 0.24 5.25
CA ASP A 77 25.58 -0.73 4.37
C ASP A 77 25.02 -0.68 2.94
N ASP A 78 25.69 -1.39 2.00
CA ASP A 78 25.25 -1.54 0.60
C ASP A 78 23.82 -2.07 0.44
N GLN A 79 23.25 -2.67 1.49
CA GLN A 79 21.86 -3.12 1.49
C GLN A 79 20.91 -1.98 1.85
N GLY A 80 21.26 -1.14 2.82
CA GLY A 80 20.57 0.10 3.17
C GLY A 80 20.51 1.07 1.99
N GLU A 81 21.65 1.34 1.35
CA GLU A 81 21.72 2.21 0.17
C GLU A 81 20.85 1.69 -0.97
N TYR A 82 20.96 0.39 -1.28
CA TYR A 82 20.10 -0.24 -2.29
C TYR A 82 18.60 -0.05 -2.00
N TRP A 83 18.14 -0.26 -0.75
CA TRP A 83 16.74 -0.07 -0.42
C TRP A 83 16.32 1.41 -0.39
N HIS A 84 17.25 2.32 -0.12
CA HIS A 84 17.02 3.76 -0.27
C HIS A 84 16.75 4.12 -1.73
N GLU A 85 17.53 3.58 -2.67
CA GLU A 85 17.34 3.78 -4.11
C GLU A 85 16.06 3.11 -4.63
N VAL A 86 15.73 1.90 -4.15
CA VAL A 86 14.44 1.27 -4.51
C VAL A 86 13.28 2.15 -4.03
N LYS A 87 13.36 2.68 -2.81
CA LYS A 87 12.32 3.56 -2.24
C LYS A 87 12.14 4.82 -3.08
N SER A 88 13.24 5.49 -3.46
CA SER A 88 13.17 6.73 -4.26
C SER A 88 12.57 6.48 -5.65
N ASN A 89 12.71 5.27 -6.18
CA ASN A 89 12.16 4.85 -7.46
C ASN A 89 10.72 4.31 -7.39
N LEU A 90 10.17 3.94 -6.24
CA LEU A 90 8.82 3.33 -6.17
C LEU A 90 7.73 4.24 -6.76
N GLU A 91 7.72 5.51 -6.41
CA GLU A 91 6.69 6.44 -6.88
C GLU A 91 6.86 6.72 -8.38
N SER A 92 8.09 7.01 -8.83
CA SER A 92 8.38 7.31 -10.23
C SER A 92 8.16 6.10 -11.15
N GLN A 93 8.54 4.89 -10.73
CA GLN A 93 8.38 3.68 -11.54
C GLN A 93 6.92 3.26 -11.72
N PHE A 94 6.02 3.61 -10.80
CA PHE A 94 4.60 3.37 -11.01
C PHE A 94 4.03 4.30 -12.10
N ILE A 95 4.47 5.57 -12.09
CA ILE A 95 4.11 6.55 -13.11
C ILE A 95 4.65 6.13 -14.49
N VAL A 96 5.91 5.69 -14.57
CA VAL A 96 6.51 5.15 -15.80
C VAL A 96 5.71 3.94 -16.29
N TYR A 97 5.37 3.01 -15.40
CA TYR A 97 4.55 1.84 -15.75
C TYR A 97 3.19 2.21 -16.33
N LEU A 98 2.51 3.23 -15.78
CA LEU A 98 1.23 3.70 -16.33
C LEU A 98 1.39 4.26 -17.75
N ASP A 99 2.45 5.01 -18.00
CA ASP A 99 2.76 5.55 -19.34
C ASP A 99 3.07 4.41 -20.34
N GLU A 100 3.89 3.43 -19.94
CA GLU A 100 4.25 2.25 -20.77
C GLU A 100 3.03 1.42 -21.22
N ILE A 101 2.00 1.31 -20.38
CA ILE A 101 0.75 0.60 -20.74
C ILE A 101 -0.25 1.49 -21.48
N GLY A 102 0.15 2.72 -21.86
CA GLY A 102 -0.62 3.62 -22.69
C GLY A 102 -1.66 4.47 -21.94
N ILE A 103 -1.52 4.66 -20.62
CA ILE A 103 -2.42 5.57 -19.88
C ILE A 103 -2.10 7.01 -20.28
N PRO A 104 -3.10 7.81 -20.74
CA PRO A 104 -2.87 9.20 -21.10
C PRO A 104 -2.24 10.02 -19.98
N ARG A 105 -1.25 10.86 -20.30
CA ARG A 105 -0.48 11.69 -19.35
C ARG A 105 -1.33 12.51 -18.38
N LYS A 106 -2.49 13.03 -18.83
CA LYS A 106 -3.44 13.74 -17.95
C LYS A 106 -3.91 12.92 -16.74
N PHE A 107 -3.98 11.59 -16.88
CA PHE A 107 -4.34 10.70 -15.78
C PHE A 107 -3.13 10.34 -14.92
N VAL A 108 -1.93 10.29 -15.51
CA VAL A 108 -0.66 10.09 -14.78
C VAL A 108 -0.46 11.18 -13.72
N ASP A 109 -0.69 12.45 -14.07
CA ASP A 109 -0.58 13.57 -13.12
C ASP A 109 -1.60 13.46 -11.97
N VAL A 110 -2.82 12.98 -12.27
CA VAL A 110 -3.87 12.73 -11.28
C VAL A 110 -3.46 11.61 -10.33
N TRP A 111 -2.82 10.55 -10.84
CA TRP A 111 -2.28 9.46 -10.02
C TRP A 111 -1.18 9.95 -9.06
N SER A 112 -0.25 10.76 -9.54
CA SER A 112 0.80 11.33 -8.68
C SER A 112 0.20 12.15 -7.52
N LYS A 113 -0.81 13.00 -7.81
CA LYS A 113 -1.53 13.76 -6.79
C LYS A 113 -2.25 12.84 -5.80
N LEU A 114 -2.92 11.79 -6.28
CA LEU A 114 -3.65 10.84 -5.44
C LEU A 114 -2.70 10.08 -4.50
N ILE A 115 -1.56 9.60 -5.01
CA ILE A 115 -0.55 8.90 -4.22
C ILE A 115 -0.04 9.81 -3.09
N ASN A 116 0.34 11.04 -3.43
CA ASN A 116 0.82 12.02 -2.46
C ASN A 116 -0.23 12.35 -1.40
N LEU A 117 -1.47 12.61 -1.82
CA LEU A 117 -2.57 12.92 -0.91
C LEU A 117 -2.80 11.78 0.10
N ARG A 118 -2.93 10.54 -0.40
CA ARG A 118 -3.15 9.36 0.45
C ARG A 118 -1.95 9.08 1.36
N LYS A 119 -0.72 9.30 0.88
CA LYS A 119 0.50 9.14 1.69
C LYS A 119 0.53 10.13 2.85
N THR A 120 0.22 11.41 2.60
CA THR A 120 0.13 12.43 3.65
C THR A 120 -0.96 12.10 4.67
N GLU A 121 -2.13 11.67 4.22
CA GLU A 121 -3.22 11.24 5.11
C GLU A 121 -2.77 10.04 5.98
N TYR A 122 -2.22 8.98 5.38
CA TYR A 122 -1.82 7.79 6.13
C TYR A 122 -0.60 8.01 7.02
N ASP A 123 0.30 8.93 6.69
CA ASP A 123 1.40 9.33 7.57
C ASP A 123 0.86 9.99 8.85
N ARG A 124 -0.18 10.83 8.73
CA ARG A 124 -0.88 11.42 9.88
C ARG A 124 -1.61 10.36 10.70
N ASP A 125 -2.36 9.48 10.04
CA ASP A 125 -3.13 8.42 10.69
C ASP A 125 -2.23 7.45 11.47
N LYS A 126 -0.98 7.22 11.05
CA LYS A 126 -0.01 6.43 11.83
C LYS A 126 0.36 7.08 13.16
N ILE A 127 0.50 8.40 13.18
CA ILE A 127 0.81 9.13 14.42
C ILE A 127 -0.40 9.05 15.36
N GLU A 128 -1.60 9.27 14.82
CA GLU A 128 -2.84 9.16 15.60
C GLU A 128 -3.04 7.74 16.14
N MET A 129 -2.86 6.71 15.30
CA MET A 129 -2.97 5.31 15.71
C MET A 129 -2.01 4.97 16.85
N ARG A 130 -0.75 5.43 16.78
CA ARG A 130 0.23 5.25 17.88
C ARG A 130 -0.24 5.91 19.16
N SER A 131 -0.71 7.16 19.08
CA SER A 131 -1.24 7.88 20.25
C SER A 131 -2.43 7.16 20.88
N GLN A 132 -3.38 6.67 20.06
CA GLN A 132 -4.52 5.88 20.53
C GLN A 132 -4.09 4.55 21.17
N MET A 133 -3.11 3.86 20.59
CA MET A 133 -2.57 2.62 21.15
C MET A 133 -1.86 2.86 22.49
N MET A 134 -1.10 3.96 22.63
CA MET A 134 -0.45 4.35 23.88
C MET A 134 -1.45 4.62 24.99
N ALA A 135 -2.59 5.24 24.67
CA ALA A 135 -3.66 5.52 25.62
C ALA A 135 -4.52 4.29 25.96
N SER A 136 -4.42 3.20 25.19
CA SER A 136 -5.22 1.99 25.37
C SER A 136 -4.54 0.97 26.27
N LYS A 137 -5.21 0.57 27.36
CA LYS A 137 -4.75 -0.53 28.22
C LYS A 137 -4.57 -1.87 27.47
N GLU A 138 -5.35 -2.09 26.42
CA GLU A 138 -5.33 -3.33 25.63
C GLU A 138 -4.17 -3.36 24.63
N PHE A 139 -3.86 -2.22 24.01
CA PHE A 139 -2.93 -2.15 22.87
C PHE A 139 -1.59 -1.46 23.16
N GLN A 140 -1.38 -0.95 24.37
CA GLN A 140 -0.14 -0.24 24.75
C GLN A 140 1.13 -1.05 24.48
N SER A 141 1.11 -2.36 24.73
CA SER A 141 2.26 -3.25 24.48
C SER A 141 2.60 -3.44 23.00
N GLN A 142 1.72 -3.00 22.09
CA GLN A 142 1.87 -3.15 20.64
C GLN A 142 2.24 -1.82 19.93
N VAL A 143 2.49 -0.73 20.67
CA VAL A 143 2.80 0.60 20.08
C VAL A 143 4.03 0.56 19.18
N GLU A 144 5.00 -0.30 19.46
CA GLU A 144 6.21 -0.47 18.63
C GLU A 144 6.01 -1.46 17.46
N ASN A 145 4.83 -2.09 17.36
CA ASN A 145 4.54 -3.02 16.27
C ASN A 145 4.20 -2.24 14.99
N ILE A 146 5.23 -1.79 14.28
CA ILE A 146 5.14 -1.01 13.03
C ILE A 146 4.24 -1.71 12.00
N ARG A 147 4.36 -3.04 11.90
CA ARG A 147 3.54 -3.84 10.98
C ARG A 147 2.06 -3.79 11.34
N LEU A 148 1.72 -3.94 12.61
CA LEU A 148 0.34 -3.80 13.08
C LEU A 148 -0.20 -2.41 12.74
N ILE A 149 0.51 -1.35 13.16
CA ILE A 149 0.11 0.04 12.91
C ILE A 149 -0.13 0.30 11.43
N ARG A 150 0.82 -0.08 10.58
CA ARG A 150 0.70 0.09 9.13
C ARG A 150 -0.53 -0.63 8.59
N THR A 151 -0.70 -1.91 8.90
CA THR A 151 -1.83 -2.69 8.38
C THR A 151 -3.18 -2.14 8.85
N GLN A 152 -3.25 -1.61 10.09
CA GLN A 152 -4.44 -0.97 10.64
C GLN A 152 -4.78 0.32 9.92
N VAL A 153 -3.81 1.24 9.82
CA VAL A 153 -3.98 2.53 9.15
C VAL A 153 -4.44 2.36 7.71
N LEU A 154 -3.78 1.49 6.94
CA LEU A 154 -4.16 1.25 5.55
C LEU A 154 -5.55 0.61 5.42
N ALA A 155 -5.93 -0.31 6.32
CA ALA A 155 -7.26 -0.91 6.28
C ALA A 155 -8.36 0.10 6.61
N ILE A 156 -8.15 0.95 7.62
CA ILE A 156 -9.09 2.00 8.02
C ILE A 156 -9.15 3.09 6.94
N GLY A 157 -8.02 3.57 6.47
CA GLY A 157 -7.93 4.59 5.42
C GLY A 157 -8.61 4.13 4.13
N CYS A 158 -8.28 2.94 3.64
CA CYS A 158 -8.91 2.37 2.46
C CYS A 158 -10.43 2.21 2.63
N LEU A 159 -10.88 1.71 3.80
CA LEU A 159 -12.32 1.64 4.13
C LEU A 159 -12.97 3.03 4.08
N CYS A 160 -12.35 4.03 4.70
CA CYS A 160 -12.85 5.40 4.73
C CYS A 160 -13.05 5.92 3.32
N HIS A 161 -12.08 5.76 2.42
CA HIS A 161 -12.26 6.22 1.05
C HIS A 161 -13.29 5.39 0.30
N LEU A 162 -13.27 4.05 0.40
CA LEU A 162 -14.28 3.20 -0.24
C LEU A 162 -15.70 3.56 0.20
N ARG A 163 -15.92 3.91 1.47
CA ARG A 163 -17.21 4.34 2.03
C ARG A 163 -17.47 5.85 1.98
N ARG A 164 -16.59 6.66 1.39
CA ARG A 164 -16.67 8.15 1.40
C ARG A 164 -16.86 8.72 2.81
N GLY A 165 -16.10 8.22 3.78
CA GLY A 165 -16.16 8.60 5.19
C GLY A 165 -17.32 7.97 5.98
N LYS A 166 -18.30 7.33 5.33
CA LYS A 166 -19.48 6.72 5.98
C LYS A 166 -19.16 5.34 6.58
N LYS A 167 -18.15 5.27 7.45
CA LYS A 167 -17.79 4.04 8.17
C LYS A 167 -18.86 3.68 9.21
N LYS A 168 -19.21 2.41 9.31
CA LYS A 168 -20.11 1.88 10.36
C LYS A 168 -19.28 1.12 11.41
N PRO A 169 -19.67 1.17 12.70
CA PRO A 169 -19.12 0.24 13.68
C PRO A 169 -19.23 -1.20 13.16
N LYS A 170 -18.15 -1.97 13.29
CA LYS A 170 -18.09 -3.37 12.83
C LYS A 170 -18.39 -3.56 11.34
N ASP A 171 -18.04 -2.59 10.47
CA ASP A 171 -18.20 -2.75 9.02
C ASP A 171 -17.48 -4.04 8.54
N PRO A 172 -18.19 -5.02 7.94
CA PRO A 172 -17.57 -6.27 7.50
C PRO A 172 -16.48 -6.08 6.44
N LEU A 173 -16.51 -4.95 5.71
CA LEU A 173 -15.45 -4.59 4.77
C LEU A 173 -14.13 -4.29 5.47
N TYR A 174 -14.15 -3.75 6.68
CA TYR A 174 -12.92 -3.52 7.46
C TYR A 174 -12.15 -4.82 7.69
N LEU A 175 -12.82 -5.86 8.22
CA LEU A 175 -12.18 -7.16 8.48
C LEU A 175 -11.69 -7.82 7.20
N PHE A 176 -12.42 -7.65 6.09
CA PHE A 176 -11.98 -8.11 4.78
C PHE A 176 -10.67 -7.43 4.37
N LEU A 177 -10.64 -6.09 4.40
CA LEU A 177 -9.49 -5.28 4.01
C LEU A 177 -8.28 -5.55 4.90
N LEU A 178 -8.47 -5.60 6.23
CA LEU A 178 -7.40 -5.90 7.18
C LEU A 178 -6.74 -7.24 6.88
N ARG A 179 -7.52 -8.30 6.68
CA ARG A 179 -6.98 -9.63 6.35
C ARG A 179 -6.24 -9.63 5.02
N TRP A 180 -6.77 -8.93 4.01
CA TRP A 180 -6.12 -8.79 2.72
C TRP A 180 -4.79 -8.05 2.85
N ILE A 181 -4.78 -6.88 3.49
CA ILE A 181 -3.58 -6.04 3.69
C ILE A 181 -2.52 -6.78 4.51
N MET A 182 -2.90 -7.52 5.57
CA MET A 182 -1.96 -8.35 6.34
C MET A 182 -1.31 -9.44 5.49
N LYS A 183 -2.07 -10.09 4.59
CA LYS A 183 -1.53 -11.08 3.65
C LYS A 183 -0.63 -10.42 2.61
N LEU A 184 -1.02 -9.27 2.09
CA LEU A 184 -0.26 -8.51 1.12
C LEU A 184 1.08 -8.03 1.71
N ASN A 185 1.05 -7.52 2.93
CA ASN A 185 2.23 -7.10 3.67
C ASN A 185 3.28 -8.23 3.75
N LYS A 186 2.86 -9.45 4.15
CA LYS A 186 3.77 -10.61 4.19
C LYS A 186 4.39 -10.93 2.83
N LYS A 187 3.62 -10.79 1.74
CA LYS A 187 4.10 -11.09 0.39
C LYS A 187 5.07 -10.04 -0.12
N ILE A 188 4.82 -8.76 0.14
CA ILE A 188 5.75 -7.68 -0.23
C ILE A 188 7.03 -7.80 0.60
N GLU A 189 6.93 -8.07 1.92
CA GLU A 189 8.11 -8.36 2.75
C GLU A 189 8.93 -9.53 2.19
N TRP A 190 8.27 -10.57 1.65
CA TRP A 190 8.97 -11.68 1.01
C TRP A 190 9.64 -11.27 -0.32
N ILE A 191 9.00 -10.42 -1.12
CA ILE A 191 9.61 -9.84 -2.33
C ILE A 191 10.84 -9.00 -1.97
N CYS A 192 10.86 -8.37 -0.79
CA CYS A 192 11.98 -7.56 -0.31
C CYS A 192 13.08 -8.36 0.43
N ARG A 193 12.97 -9.69 0.55
CA ARG A 193 14.04 -10.54 1.08
C ARG A 193 14.97 -10.99 -0.04
#